data_AF-A0A7X8R528-F1
#
_entry.id   AF-A0A7X8R528-F1
#
_cell.length_a   1.000
_cell.length_b   1.000
_cell.length_c   1.000
_cell.angle_alpha   90.00
_cell.angle_beta   90.00
_cell.angle_gamma   90.00
#
_symmetry.space_group_name_H-M   'P 1'
#
loop_
_entity.id
_entity.type
_entity.pdbx_description
1 polymer ?
#
loop_
_entity_poly.entity_id
_entity_poly.type
_entity_poly.pdbx_seq_one_letter_code
_entity_poly.pdbx_strand_id
1 'polypeptide(L)'
;MKPHSVVLLTIFLCLSSEPAPAQKVNRFPKRSDPLHVRVALFDELVRGNHWNEGTIMQHVIFPPAGRETPIVGSQEDCAGHTAMYLAACAHRFAATQDPQVRRLADEVMSGLLKLEAVTGVPGVVARSFNRTDTPLWHEQVYFFPQEWHWSSSLPGYRWEGDLSSDKFTDFLFGVGTYWELCADETHKKLAADFMDRFVGRCVDFNFKMVDVDNKMTLWGNFCPDLPHQPLNSLEMLAGLTVTWRMTGKDRYRAAYAMLIDRYHYDDDAILAKVLWPEEWKTPWDDELAAKSLYMLYRWETDPSLRIKYRMCLNRHWHDWKNSELKTNEEIFYHLLYQVLSGERVMNPKLVQAIRGMWGFDRQHSRFTIPTPLGMKTVEAEEEGDATSLIHTYWFGRHYGLIDPAW
;
A
#
# COMPACT_ATOMS: atom_id res chain seq x y z
N MET A 1 67.57 -30.44 -5.31
CA MET A 1 66.93 -30.83 -6.59
C MET A 1 66.20 -32.14 -6.36
N LYS A 2 64.89 -32.33 -6.44
CA LYS A 2 63.64 -31.57 -6.65
C LYS A 2 62.60 -32.37 -5.80
N PRO A 3 61.60 -31.77 -5.13
CA PRO A 3 60.54 -32.56 -4.51
C PRO A 3 59.51 -32.99 -5.56
N HIS A 4 58.96 -34.19 -5.38
CA HIS A 4 57.87 -34.74 -6.18
C HIS A 4 56.58 -33.97 -5.92
N SER A 5 56.02 -33.34 -6.96
CA SER A 5 54.71 -32.68 -6.90
C SER A 5 53.60 -33.72 -6.93
N VAL A 6 52.77 -33.70 -5.88
CA VAL A 6 51.46 -34.34 -5.82
C VAL A 6 50.53 -33.56 -6.75
N VAL A 7 49.94 -34.22 -7.74
CA VAL A 7 48.88 -33.64 -8.57
C VAL A 7 47.59 -33.72 -7.77
N LEU A 8 47.16 -32.59 -7.20
CA LEU A 8 45.80 -32.42 -6.70
C LEU A 8 44.88 -32.31 -7.92
N LEU A 9 44.04 -33.32 -8.14
CA LEU A 9 42.98 -33.27 -9.13
C LEU A 9 41.84 -32.40 -8.56
N THR A 10 41.88 -31.10 -8.83
CA THR A 10 40.78 -30.19 -8.50
C THR A 10 39.63 -30.48 -9.46
N ILE A 11 38.65 -31.25 -9.00
CA ILE A 11 37.36 -31.40 -9.67
C ILE A 11 36.67 -30.03 -9.62
N PHE A 12 36.69 -29.29 -10.73
CA PHE A 12 35.76 -28.20 -10.95
C PHE A 12 34.37 -28.83 -11.11
N LEU A 13 33.61 -28.90 -10.02
CA LEU A 13 32.16 -28.92 -10.12
C LEU A 13 31.74 -27.54 -10.66
N CYS A 14 31.65 -27.42 -11.98
CA CYS A 14 30.80 -26.41 -12.59
C CYS A 14 29.36 -26.72 -12.17
N LEU A 15 28.94 -26.14 -11.05
CA LEU A 15 27.53 -25.90 -10.80
C LEU A 15 27.08 -24.90 -11.87
N SER A 16 26.58 -25.44 -12.98
CA SER A 16 25.75 -24.70 -13.91
C SER A 16 24.51 -24.26 -13.14
N SER A 17 24.52 -23.04 -12.63
CA SER A 17 23.29 -22.35 -12.25
C SER A 17 22.53 -22.10 -13.54
N GLU A 18 21.54 -22.93 -13.84
CA GLU A 18 20.53 -22.57 -14.84
C GLU A 18 19.89 -21.24 -14.40
N PRO A 19 19.90 -20.19 -15.22
CA PRO A 19 19.22 -18.95 -14.89
C PRO A 19 17.72 -19.23 -14.84
N ALA A 20 17.12 -19.04 -13.67
CA ALA A 20 15.67 -19.12 -13.50
C ALA A 20 15.01 -17.99 -14.31
N PRO A 21 13.93 -18.24 -15.07
CA PRO A 21 13.21 -17.18 -15.77
C PRO A 21 12.70 -16.12 -14.78
N ALA A 22 12.88 -14.84 -15.13
CA ALA A 22 12.46 -13.68 -14.34
C ALA A 22 10.96 -13.67 -13.98
N GLN A 23 10.15 -14.38 -14.77
CA GLN A 23 8.76 -14.69 -14.45
C GLN A 23 8.69 -15.98 -13.64
N LYS A 24 8.43 -15.87 -12.34
CA LYS A 24 8.42 -17.02 -11.43
C LYS A 24 7.09 -17.77 -11.45
N VAL A 25 5.99 -17.07 -11.75
CA VAL A 25 4.64 -17.65 -11.77
C VAL A 25 3.88 -17.28 -13.04
N ASN A 26 3.30 -18.29 -13.69
CA ASN A 26 2.63 -18.18 -14.99
C ASN A 26 1.19 -18.72 -15.01
N ARG A 27 0.76 -19.36 -13.92
CA ARG A 27 -0.59 -19.90 -13.82
C ARG A 27 -1.55 -18.74 -13.59
N PHE A 28 -2.42 -18.48 -14.57
CA PHE A 28 -3.38 -17.38 -14.52
C PHE A 28 -4.81 -17.86 -14.24
N PRO A 29 -5.63 -17.10 -13.49
CA PRO A 29 -7.05 -17.41 -13.31
C PRO A 29 -7.86 -17.31 -14.60
N LYS A 30 -8.98 -18.01 -14.67
CA LYS A 30 -10.01 -17.85 -15.72
C LYS A 30 -11.19 -17.06 -15.17
N ARG A 31 -11.86 -16.29 -16.03
CA ARG A 31 -13.08 -15.54 -15.67
C ARG A 31 -14.22 -16.45 -15.15
N SER A 32 -14.24 -17.72 -15.56
CA SER A 32 -15.20 -18.73 -15.09
C SER A 32 -14.85 -19.38 -13.75
N ASP A 33 -13.65 -19.13 -13.21
CA ASP A 33 -13.24 -19.73 -11.94
C ASP A 33 -14.01 -19.07 -10.78
N PRO A 34 -14.37 -19.83 -9.74
CA PRO A 34 -14.90 -19.25 -8.51
C PRO A 34 -13.98 -18.14 -7.96
N LEU A 35 -14.55 -17.13 -7.32
CA LEU A 35 -13.83 -15.99 -6.77
C LEU A 35 -12.69 -16.41 -5.83
N HIS A 36 -12.93 -17.35 -4.91
CA HIS A 36 -11.88 -17.83 -4.00
C HIS A 36 -10.68 -18.46 -4.73
N VAL A 37 -10.93 -19.14 -5.86
CA VAL A 37 -9.86 -19.69 -6.72
C VAL A 37 -9.09 -18.56 -7.38
N ARG A 38 -9.80 -17.55 -7.92
CA ARG A 38 -9.15 -16.40 -8.56
C ARG A 38 -8.29 -15.61 -7.57
N VAL A 39 -8.80 -15.34 -6.38
CA VAL A 39 -8.05 -14.66 -5.32
C VAL A 39 -6.79 -15.45 -4.93
N ALA A 40 -6.87 -16.77 -4.79
CA ALA A 40 -5.71 -17.60 -4.49
C ALA A 40 -4.65 -17.55 -5.61
N LEU A 41 -5.06 -17.61 -6.88
CA LEU A 41 -4.14 -17.53 -8.02
C LEU A 41 -3.51 -16.14 -8.16
N PHE A 42 -4.28 -15.07 -7.95
CA PHE A 42 -3.74 -13.71 -7.94
C PHE A 42 -2.79 -13.48 -6.75
N ASP A 43 -3.06 -14.06 -5.57
CA ASP A 43 -2.14 -14.04 -4.43
C ASP A 43 -0.82 -14.77 -4.75
N GLU A 44 -0.88 -15.90 -5.47
CA GLU A 44 0.32 -16.57 -5.98
C GLU A 44 1.10 -15.71 -6.99
N LEU A 45 0.41 -15.03 -7.91
CA LEU A 45 1.03 -14.12 -8.89
C LEU A 45 1.71 -12.93 -8.20
N VAL A 46 1.04 -12.27 -7.25
CA VAL A 46 1.60 -11.16 -6.47
C VAL A 46 2.87 -11.62 -5.74
N ARG A 47 2.84 -12.73 -5.00
CA ARG A 47 4.01 -13.24 -4.29
C ARG A 47 5.12 -13.75 -5.22
N GLY A 48 4.75 -14.25 -6.39
CA GLY A 48 5.71 -14.79 -7.36
C GLY A 48 6.43 -13.72 -8.16
N ASN A 49 5.69 -12.73 -8.64
CA ASN A 49 6.17 -11.81 -9.66
C ASN A 49 6.34 -10.37 -9.15
N HIS A 50 5.55 -9.93 -8.17
CA HIS A 50 5.54 -8.55 -7.66
C HIS A 50 6.36 -8.39 -6.37
N TRP A 51 6.85 -9.48 -5.80
CA TRP A 51 7.58 -9.45 -4.53
C TRP A 51 8.99 -8.87 -4.68
N ASN A 52 9.29 -7.84 -3.89
CA ASN A 52 10.60 -7.21 -3.78
C ASN A 52 10.99 -7.02 -2.31
N GLU A 53 11.67 -8.01 -1.73
CA GLU A 53 12.19 -7.95 -0.36
C GLU A 53 11.15 -7.53 0.70
N GLY A 54 9.91 -8.03 0.57
CA GLY A 54 8.80 -7.71 1.47
C GLY A 54 7.88 -6.59 0.96
N THR A 55 8.24 -5.86 -0.09
CA THR A 55 7.34 -4.90 -0.76
C THR A 55 6.68 -5.51 -1.99
N ILE A 56 5.55 -4.92 -2.39
CA ILE A 56 4.78 -5.32 -3.56
C ILE A 56 4.94 -4.27 -4.66
N MET A 57 5.59 -4.65 -5.75
CA MET A 57 5.75 -3.81 -6.94
C MET A 57 4.41 -3.72 -7.67
N GLN A 58 3.89 -2.51 -7.89
CA GLN A 58 2.56 -2.35 -8.50
C GLN A 58 2.49 -2.78 -9.97
N HIS A 59 3.62 -2.74 -10.67
CA HIS A 59 3.69 -2.97 -12.11
C HIS A 59 4.99 -3.68 -12.49
N VAL A 60 4.91 -4.90 -13.01
CA VAL A 60 6.08 -5.71 -13.41
C VAL A 60 6.08 -5.94 -14.92
N ILE A 61 7.25 -5.87 -15.53
CA ILE A 61 7.48 -6.11 -16.98
C ILE A 61 8.41 -7.32 -17.13
N PHE A 62 7.99 -8.35 -17.87
CA PHE A 62 8.67 -9.65 -17.99
C PHE A 62 9.40 -9.84 -19.31
N PRO A 63 10.42 -10.71 -19.29
CA PRO A 63 11.79 -10.30 -18.98
C PRO A 63 12.12 -8.97 -19.67
N PRO A 64 12.77 -8.03 -18.95
CA PRO A 64 13.09 -6.72 -19.50
C PRO A 64 13.87 -6.91 -20.79
N ALA A 65 13.78 -5.95 -21.71
CA ALA A 65 14.68 -5.94 -22.86
C ALA A 65 16.16 -6.09 -22.41
N GLY A 66 16.69 -7.31 -22.51
CA GLY A 66 18.10 -7.65 -22.30
C GLY A 66 18.61 -7.90 -20.86
N ARG A 67 17.80 -8.24 -19.84
CA ARG A 67 18.34 -8.64 -18.50
C ARG A 67 17.64 -9.84 -17.84
N GLU A 68 18.39 -10.56 -17.00
CA GLU A 68 17.97 -11.78 -16.26
C GLU A 68 17.27 -11.49 -14.92
N THR A 69 17.27 -10.24 -14.44
CA THR A 69 16.57 -9.82 -13.21
C THR A 69 15.41 -8.89 -13.56
N PRO A 70 14.16 -9.13 -13.10
CA PRO A 70 13.05 -8.23 -13.36
C PRO A 70 13.22 -6.92 -12.58
N ILE A 71 13.20 -5.77 -13.27
CA ILE A 71 12.94 -4.43 -12.71
C ILE A 71 12.46 -3.48 -13.83
N VAL A 72 11.42 -2.63 -13.74
CA VAL A 72 10.07 -2.62 -13.12
C VAL A 72 9.31 -1.52 -13.93
N GLY A 73 7.99 -1.55 -14.01
CA GLY A 73 7.19 -0.40 -14.49
C GLY A 73 7.23 0.77 -13.52
N SER A 74 6.22 1.65 -13.49
CA SER A 74 6.14 2.68 -12.44
C SER A 74 6.13 2.03 -11.06
N GLN A 75 6.87 2.62 -10.10
CA GLN A 75 7.01 2.16 -8.72
C GLN A 75 6.61 3.23 -7.69
N GLU A 76 5.99 4.32 -8.15
CA GLU A 76 5.67 5.49 -7.34
C GLU A 76 4.70 5.18 -6.18
N ASP A 77 3.94 4.09 -6.29
CA ASP A 77 2.93 3.65 -5.33
C ASP A 77 3.25 2.32 -4.62
N CYS A 78 4.45 1.77 -4.80
CA CYS A 78 4.85 0.48 -4.22
C CYS A 78 4.59 0.41 -2.71
N ALA A 79 4.88 1.48 -1.97
CA ALA A 79 4.56 1.63 -0.57
C ALA A 79 3.07 1.42 -0.24
N GLY A 80 2.18 1.97 -1.07
CA GLY A 80 0.73 1.90 -0.89
C GLY A 80 0.18 0.51 -1.15
N HIS A 81 0.58 -0.11 -2.27
CA HIS A 81 0.23 -1.50 -2.58
C HIS A 81 0.75 -2.48 -1.51
N THR A 82 1.95 -2.24 -0.98
CA THR A 82 2.53 -3.04 0.11
C THR A 82 1.66 -2.94 1.38
N ALA A 83 1.23 -1.75 1.77
CA ALA A 83 0.39 -1.55 2.94
C ALA A 83 -1.03 -2.10 2.75
N MET A 84 -1.57 -2.01 1.54
CA MET A 84 -2.85 -2.65 1.18
C MET A 84 -2.76 -4.18 1.24
N TYR A 85 -1.67 -4.76 0.77
CA TYR A 85 -1.43 -6.20 0.89
C TYR A 85 -1.26 -6.63 2.36
N LEU A 86 -0.64 -5.78 3.19
CA LEU A 86 -0.56 -6.00 4.64
C LEU A 86 -1.95 -6.04 5.29
N ALA A 87 -2.84 -5.09 4.94
CA ALA A 87 -4.23 -5.11 5.40
C ALA A 87 -4.93 -6.41 4.97
N ALA A 88 -4.77 -6.80 3.70
CA ALA A 88 -5.35 -8.02 3.17
C ALA A 88 -4.89 -9.28 3.92
N CYS A 89 -3.59 -9.38 4.23
CA CYS A 89 -3.03 -10.46 5.05
C CYS A 89 -3.62 -10.44 6.47
N ALA A 90 -3.80 -9.27 7.06
CA ALA A 90 -4.37 -9.13 8.39
C ALA A 90 -5.85 -9.55 8.45
N HIS A 91 -6.68 -9.13 7.48
CA HIS A 91 -8.07 -9.59 7.37
C HIS A 91 -8.14 -11.09 7.06
N ARG A 92 -7.25 -11.60 6.21
CA ARG A 92 -7.14 -13.05 5.94
C ARG A 92 -6.82 -13.81 7.22
N PHE A 93 -5.83 -13.38 7.98
CA PHE A 93 -5.47 -14.00 9.25
C PHE A 93 -6.66 -13.97 10.22
N ALA A 94 -7.35 -12.84 10.34
CA ALA A 94 -8.53 -12.75 11.19
C ALA A 94 -9.63 -13.75 10.79
N ALA A 95 -9.83 -13.96 9.50
CA ALA A 95 -10.84 -14.88 8.96
C ALA A 95 -10.45 -16.36 9.03
N THR A 96 -9.16 -16.70 8.98
CA THR A 96 -8.68 -18.11 8.89
C THR A 96 -7.90 -18.61 10.10
N GLN A 97 -7.33 -17.70 10.88
CA GLN A 97 -6.38 -17.98 11.96
C GLN A 97 -5.15 -18.78 11.52
N ASP A 98 -4.79 -18.72 10.23
CA ASP A 98 -3.67 -19.48 9.66
C ASP A 98 -2.31 -18.85 10.04
N PRO A 99 -1.45 -19.53 10.80
CA PRO A 99 -0.16 -19.00 11.21
C PRO A 99 0.81 -18.73 10.06
N GLN A 100 0.61 -19.33 8.86
CA GLN A 100 1.39 -19.00 7.67
C GLN A 100 1.07 -17.58 7.18
N VAL A 101 -0.19 -17.17 7.27
CA VAL A 101 -0.63 -15.82 6.86
C VAL A 101 -0.07 -14.77 7.79
N ARG A 102 0.04 -15.07 9.09
CA ARG A 102 0.73 -14.17 10.03
C ARG A 102 2.19 -13.96 9.63
N ARG A 103 2.94 -15.05 9.37
CA ARG A 103 4.35 -14.92 8.95
C ARG A 103 4.51 -14.12 7.67
N LEU A 104 3.61 -14.32 6.70
CA LEU A 104 3.57 -13.50 5.49
C LEU A 104 3.33 -12.02 5.82
N ALA A 105 2.38 -11.70 6.71
CA ALA A 105 2.13 -10.33 7.15
C ALA A 105 3.36 -9.73 7.86
N ASP A 106 4.07 -10.50 8.67
CA ASP A 106 5.30 -10.08 9.35
C ASP A 106 6.43 -9.77 8.34
N GLU A 107 6.55 -10.55 7.26
CA GLU A 107 7.47 -10.28 6.15
C GLU A 107 7.11 -8.99 5.39
N VAL A 108 5.83 -8.76 5.13
CA VAL A 108 5.34 -7.54 4.48
C VAL A 108 5.56 -6.31 5.36
N MET A 109 5.29 -6.42 6.67
CA MET A 109 5.60 -5.35 7.64
C MET A 109 7.10 -5.05 7.65
N SER A 110 7.96 -6.07 7.55
CA SER A 110 9.41 -5.88 7.43
C SER A 110 9.80 -5.13 6.16
N GLY A 111 9.09 -5.35 5.05
CA GLY A 111 9.22 -4.56 3.82
C GLY A 111 8.89 -3.08 4.02
N LEU A 112 7.80 -2.76 4.74
CA LEU A 112 7.45 -1.38 5.10
C LEU A 112 8.52 -0.72 5.99
N LEU A 113 9.05 -1.45 6.98
CA LEU A 113 10.15 -0.96 7.81
C LEU A 113 11.41 -0.68 6.96
N LYS A 114 11.64 -1.48 5.91
CA LYS A 114 12.77 -1.27 5.00
C LYS A 114 12.60 -0.03 4.12
N LEU A 115 11.37 0.31 3.71
CA LEU A 115 11.09 1.58 3.01
C LEU A 115 11.46 2.80 3.86
N GLU A 116 11.35 2.73 5.19
CA GLU A 116 11.91 3.75 6.09
C GLU A 116 13.43 3.63 6.20
N ALA A 117 13.92 2.42 6.47
CA ALA A 117 15.34 2.19 6.75
C ALA A 117 16.26 2.63 5.60
N VAL A 118 15.83 2.47 4.34
CA VAL A 118 16.61 2.82 3.14
C VAL A 118 16.83 4.32 2.97
N THR A 119 15.99 5.17 3.57
CA THR A 119 16.16 6.64 3.52
C THR A 119 17.27 7.11 4.46
N GLY A 120 17.45 6.37 5.57
CA GLY A 120 18.38 6.72 6.65
C GLY A 120 17.87 7.82 7.58
N VAL A 121 16.65 8.32 7.37
CA VAL A 121 16.04 9.38 8.20
C VAL A 121 14.80 8.83 8.90
N PRO A 122 14.80 8.73 10.24
CA PRO A 122 13.64 8.29 11.01
C PRO A 122 12.37 9.07 10.65
N GLY A 123 11.30 8.33 10.33
CA GLY A 123 10.00 8.86 9.92
C GLY A 123 9.91 9.31 8.46
N VAL A 124 10.97 9.21 7.65
CA VAL A 124 10.90 9.41 6.20
C VAL A 124 10.87 8.05 5.52
N VAL A 125 9.85 7.82 4.69
CA VAL A 125 9.58 6.54 4.05
C VAL A 125 9.65 6.71 2.54
N ALA A 126 10.39 5.83 1.87
CA ALA A 126 10.50 5.80 0.42
C ALA A 126 9.19 5.35 -0.23
N ARG A 127 8.92 5.81 -1.46
CA ARG A 127 7.88 5.26 -2.34
C ARG A 127 8.19 3.82 -2.73
N SER A 128 9.45 3.58 -3.08
CA SER A 128 9.98 2.28 -3.49
C SER A 128 11.50 2.21 -3.24
N PHE A 129 12.07 1.01 -3.33
CA PHE A 129 13.52 0.81 -3.36
C PHE A 129 13.93 -0.30 -4.31
N ASN A 130 15.15 -0.22 -4.81
CA ASN A 130 15.76 -1.23 -5.66
C ASN A 130 17.21 -1.48 -5.24
N ARG A 131 17.60 -2.76 -5.14
CA ARG A 131 19.01 -3.13 -4.97
C ARG A 131 19.71 -3.02 -6.32
N THR A 132 20.67 -2.11 -6.43
CA THR A 132 21.36 -1.84 -7.69
C THR A 132 22.67 -1.10 -7.48
N ASP A 133 23.61 -1.31 -8.39
CA ASP A 133 24.93 -0.67 -8.40
C ASP A 133 24.95 0.53 -9.37
N THR A 134 23.88 0.70 -10.15
CA THR A 134 23.68 1.79 -11.13
C THR A 134 22.22 2.24 -11.14
N PRO A 135 21.90 3.49 -11.55
CA PRO A 135 20.52 3.88 -11.82
C PRO A 135 19.82 2.94 -12.81
N LEU A 136 18.56 2.62 -12.53
CA LEU A 136 17.73 1.75 -13.34
C LEU A 136 17.01 2.55 -14.43
N TRP A 137 16.64 1.88 -15.52
CA TRP A 137 16.12 2.56 -16.70
C TRP A 137 14.80 3.31 -16.42
N HIS A 138 13.94 2.75 -15.56
CA HIS A 138 12.61 3.27 -15.26
C HIS A 138 12.66 4.58 -14.47
N GLU A 139 13.76 4.81 -13.73
CA GLU A 139 13.99 6.03 -12.95
C GLU A 139 13.96 7.29 -13.82
N GLN A 140 14.22 7.19 -15.14
CA GLN A 140 14.24 8.35 -16.05
C GLN A 140 12.99 8.48 -16.91
N VAL A 141 12.11 7.48 -16.88
CA VAL A 141 10.98 7.37 -17.82
C VAL A 141 9.65 7.63 -17.13
N TYR A 142 9.55 7.31 -15.84
CA TYR A 142 8.35 7.51 -15.05
C TYR A 142 8.42 8.80 -14.23
N PHE A 143 7.46 8.93 -13.32
CA PHE A 143 7.30 10.08 -12.46
C PHE A 143 8.56 10.39 -11.64
N PHE A 144 8.80 11.67 -11.39
CA PHE A 144 9.89 12.20 -10.54
C PHE A 144 11.29 11.58 -10.71
N PRO A 145 11.89 11.68 -11.91
CA PRO A 145 13.25 11.20 -12.13
C PRO A 145 14.31 11.86 -11.23
N GLN A 146 14.01 13.04 -10.69
CA GLN A 146 14.87 13.79 -9.78
C GLN A 146 14.81 13.33 -8.31
N GLU A 147 13.81 12.53 -7.93
CA GLU A 147 13.61 12.06 -6.54
C GLU A 147 14.20 10.66 -6.30
N TRP A 148 15.09 10.20 -7.18
CA TRP A 148 15.80 8.93 -7.00
C TRP A 148 17.16 9.12 -6.33
N HIS A 149 17.29 8.60 -5.12
CA HIS A 149 18.45 8.78 -4.26
C HIS A 149 19.26 7.49 -4.12
N TRP A 150 20.58 7.66 -3.93
CA TRP A 150 21.38 6.60 -3.33
C TRP A 150 21.07 6.50 -1.84
N SER A 151 20.87 5.29 -1.34
CA SER A 151 20.67 5.07 0.09
C SER A 151 21.95 5.41 0.85
N SER A 152 21.80 6.27 1.87
CA SER A 152 22.89 6.64 2.78
C SER A 152 23.09 5.63 3.92
N SER A 153 22.06 4.85 4.23
CA SER A 153 22.00 3.88 5.32
C SER A 153 22.17 2.42 4.86
N LEU A 154 21.79 2.10 3.63
CA LEU A 154 21.88 0.77 3.02
C LEU A 154 22.66 0.83 1.69
N PRO A 155 24.00 0.76 1.72
CA PRO A 155 24.82 0.75 0.52
C PRO A 155 24.38 -0.30 -0.51
N GLY A 156 24.35 0.06 -1.79
CA GLY A 156 23.87 -0.81 -2.87
C GLY A 156 22.36 -0.75 -3.11
N TYR A 157 21.66 0.21 -2.50
CA TYR A 157 20.26 0.50 -2.75
C TYR A 157 20.05 1.90 -3.33
N ARG A 158 19.08 2.01 -4.24
CA ARG A 158 18.44 3.26 -4.66
C ARG A 158 17.00 3.26 -4.19
N TRP A 159 16.47 4.44 -3.87
CA TRP A 159 15.10 4.61 -3.40
C TRP A 159 14.50 5.91 -3.93
N GLU A 160 13.19 5.94 -4.01
CA GLU A 160 12.41 7.07 -4.55
C GLU A 160 11.74 7.85 -3.42
N GLY A 161 11.92 9.18 -3.40
CA GLY A 161 11.45 10.11 -2.38
C GLY A 161 10.12 10.79 -2.67
N ASP A 162 9.92 11.97 -2.06
CA ASP A 162 8.74 12.82 -2.16
C ASP A 162 7.40 12.07 -1.97
N LEU A 163 7.27 11.39 -0.82
CA LEU A 163 6.08 10.59 -0.49
C LEU A 163 4.79 11.43 -0.51
N SER A 164 3.69 10.86 -1.02
CA SER A 164 2.38 11.52 -1.12
C SER A 164 1.43 11.16 0.04
N SER A 165 0.41 11.98 0.28
CA SER A 165 -0.54 11.84 1.40
C SER A 165 -1.36 10.55 1.34
N ASP A 166 -1.64 10.03 0.15
CA ASP A 166 -2.24 8.71 -0.04
C ASP A 166 -1.46 7.62 0.72
N LYS A 167 -0.12 7.64 0.71
CA LYS A 167 0.70 6.69 1.47
C LYS A 167 0.58 6.84 2.97
N PHE A 168 0.32 8.06 3.46
CA PHE A 168 -0.02 8.27 4.86
C PHE A 168 -1.30 7.51 5.23
N THR A 169 -2.33 7.56 4.39
CA THR A 169 -3.58 6.80 4.59
C THR A 169 -3.40 5.29 4.42
N ASP A 170 -2.53 4.87 3.50
CA ASP A 170 -2.20 3.47 3.30
C ASP A 170 -1.54 2.87 4.53
N PHE A 171 -0.58 3.58 5.13
CA PHE A 171 0.13 3.11 6.32
C PHE A 171 -0.76 3.07 7.55
N LEU A 172 -1.57 4.10 7.83
CA LEU A 172 -2.49 4.05 8.98
C LEU A 172 -3.50 2.89 8.84
N PHE A 173 -3.95 2.60 7.61
CA PHE A 173 -4.89 1.52 7.34
C PHE A 173 -4.23 0.15 7.42
N GLY A 174 -3.16 -0.07 6.65
CA GLY A 174 -2.43 -1.33 6.58
C GLY A 174 -1.76 -1.72 7.90
N VAL A 175 -0.94 -0.81 8.45
CA VAL A 175 -0.20 -1.07 9.69
C VAL A 175 -1.16 -1.12 10.88
N GLY A 176 -2.16 -0.25 10.94
CA GLY A 176 -3.17 -0.26 11.99
C GLY A 176 -4.02 -1.54 12.00
N THR A 177 -4.45 -2.01 10.83
CA THR A 177 -5.21 -3.27 10.69
C THR A 177 -4.34 -4.48 11.07
N TYR A 178 -3.08 -4.51 10.64
CA TYR A 178 -2.13 -5.56 11.03
C TYR A 178 -1.90 -5.60 12.54
N TRP A 179 -1.67 -4.44 13.16
CA TRP A 179 -1.49 -4.32 14.61
C TRP A 179 -2.70 -4.82 15.40
N GLU A 180 -3.92 -4.54 14.91
CA GLU A 180 -5.15 -4.94 15.58
C GLU A 180 -5.45 -6.44 15.43
N LEU A 181 -5.31 -6.97 14.21
CA LEU A 181 -5.89 -8.27 13.85
C LEU A 181 -4.88 -9.42 13.77
N CYS A 182 -3.60 -9.13 13.50
CA CYS A 182 -2.64 -10.13 13.06
C CYS A 182 -1.37 -10.19 13.91
N ALA A 183 -0.81 -9.04 14.26
CA ALA A 183 0.47 -8.94 14.94
C ALA A 183 0.46 -9.61 16.33
N ASP A 184 1.57 -10.27 16.68
CA ASP A 184 1.86 -10.63 18.07
C ASP A 184 2.42 -9.43 18.85
N GLU A 185 2.70 -9.59 20.14
CA GLU A 185 3.17 -8.47 20.98
C GLU A 185 4.52 -7.87 20.51
N THR A 186 5.42 -8.70 19.97
CA THR A 186 6.69 -8.22 19.42
C THR A 186 6.45 -7.36 18.18
N HIS A 187 5.64 -7.83 17.25
CA HIS A 187 5.36 -7.13 16.02
C HIS A 187 4.42 -5.94 16.20
N LYS A 188 3.52 -5.98 17.18
CA LYS A 188 2.74 -4.81 17.61
C LYS A 188 3.64 -3.67 18.03
N LYS A 189 4.70 -3.98 18.80
CA LYS A 189 5.70 -2.98 19.17
C LYS A 189 6.43 -2.43 17.95
N LEU A 190 6.87 -3.26 17.01
CA LEU A 190 7.52 -2.81 15.78
C LEU A 190 6.63 -1.88 14.94
N ALA A 191 5.36 -2.26 14.74
CA ALA A 191 4.37 -1.47 14.04
C ALA A 191 4.08 -0.14 14.75
N ALA A 192 3.93 -0.15 16.08
CA ALA A 192 3.73 1.06 16.87
C ALA A 192 4.93 2.01 16.81
N ASP A 193 6.16 1.48 16.92
CA ASP A 193 7.38 2.27 16.82
C ASP A 193 7.55 2.90 15.42
N PHE A 194 7.13 2.21 14.35
CA PHE A 194 7.11 2.76 12.99
C PHE A 194 6.12 3.93 12.86
N MET A 195 4.86 3.73 13.27
CA MET A 195 3.85 4.80 13.22
C MET A 195 4.22 5.99 14.10
N ASP A 196 4.86 5.74 15.25
CA ASP A 196 5.38 6.78 16.13
C ASP A 196 6.41 7.67 15.41
N ARG A 197 7.38 7.07 14.70
CA ARG A 197 8.37 7.83 13.91
C ARG A 197 7.72 8.55 12.74
N PHE A 198 6.88 7.86 11.98
CA PHE A 198 6.27 8.40 10.76
C PHE A 198 5.27 9.53 11.06
N VAL A 199 4.20 9.24 11.81
CA VAL A 199 3.18 10.25 12.17
C VAL A 199 3.72 11.26 13.18
N GLY A 200 4.58 10.83 14.10
CA GLY A 200 5.25 11.75 15.04
C GLY A 200 6.07 12.81 14.32
N ARG A 201 6.78 12.43 13.24
CA ARG A 201 7.50 13.40 12.40
C ARG A 201 6.55 14.40 11.76
N CYS A 202 5.39 13.98 11.25
CA CYS A 202 4.39 14.94 10.75
C CYS A 202 4.00 15.94 11.84
N VAL A 203 3.72 15.47 13.07
CA VAL A 203 3.41 16.36 14.21
C VAL A 203 4.57 17.30 14.54
N ASP A 204 5.81 16.81 14.54
CA ASP A 204 7.01 17.61 14.81
C ASP A 204 7.22 18.73 13.78
N PHE A 205 6.78 18.50 12.54
CA PHE A 205 6.86 19.47 11.43
C PHE A 205 5.54 20.23 11.20
N ASN A 206 4.77 20.46 12.27
CA ASN A 206 3.49 21.20 12.22
C ASN A 206 2.48 20.56 11.24
N PHE A 207 2.32 19.25 11.35
CA PHE A 207 1.43 18.42 10.53
C PHE A 207 1.79 18.43 9.03
N LYS A 208 3.06 18.63 8.70
CA LYS A 208 3.58 18.46 7.34
C LYS A 208 4.34 17.15 7.24
N MET A 209 4.02 16.34 6.24
CA MET A 209 4.89 15.25 5.85
C MET A 209 6.07 15.84 5.09
N VAL A 210 7.28 15.56 5.57
CA VAL A 210 8.52 16.18 5.08
C VAL A 210 9.51 15.13 4.62
N ASP A 211 10.27 15.45 3.58
CA ASP A 211 11.30 14.58 3.03
C ASP A 211 12.62 14.67 3.84
N VAL A 212 13.67 14.01 3.35
CA VAL A 212 15.02 13.97 3.94
C VAL A 212 15.67 15.34 4.08
N ASP A 213 15.26 16.32 3.28
CA ASP A 213 15.71 17.71 3.36
C ASP A 213 14.88 18.57 4.33
N ASN A 214 13.92 17.95 5.03
CA ASN A 214 12.94 18.56 5.93
C ASN A 214 11.98 19.56 5.27
N LYS A 215 11.89 19.61 3.94
CA LYS A 215 10.83 20.34 3.23
C LYS A 215 9.61 19.46 3.10
N MET A 216 8.44 20.11 3.06
CA MET A 216 7.17 19.42 2.84
C MET A 216 7.20 18.72 1.49
N THR A 217 6.75 17.48 1.45
CA THR A 217 6.57 16.77 0.18
C THR A 217 5.47 17.43 -0.65
N LEU A 218 5.42 17.17 -1.97
CA LEU A 218 4.49 17.87 -2.85
C LEU A 218 3.03 17.80 -2.40
N TRP A 219 2.61 16.66 -1.83
CA TRP A 219 1.23 16.41 -1.39
C TRP A 219 1.08 16.19 0.12
N GLY A 220 2.16 16.35 0.88
CA GLY A 220 2.21 16.05 2.31
C GLY A 220 1.62 17.10 3.25
N ASN A 221 0.55 17.81 2.85
CA ASN A 221 0.03 18.94 3.61
C ASN A 221 -1.18 18.60 4.48
N PHE A 222 -0.96 18.45 5.79
CA PHE A 222 -2.02 18.38 6.81
C PHE A 222 -1.95 19.56 7.80
N CYS A 223 -1.18 20.59 7.45
CA CYS A 223 -0.84 21.71 8.30
C CYS A 223 -2.06 22.61 8.53
N PRO A 224 -2.45 22.89 9.79
CA PRO A 224 -3.60 23.73 10.08
C PRO A 224 -3.37 25.20 9.71
N ASP A 225 -2.11 25.61 9.58
CA ASP A 225 -1.73 26.97 9.21
C ASP A 225 -1.56 27.17 7.68
N LEU A 226 -1.75 26.11 6.88
CA LEU A 226 -1.70 26.17 5.42
C LEU A 226 -3.06 25.77 4.83
N PRO A 227 -3.49 26.35 3.68
CA PRO A 227 -4.66 25.87 2.98
C PRO A 227 -4.52 24.39 2.62
N HIS A 228 -5.48 23.57 3.06
CA HIS A 228 -5.55 22.13 2.79
C HIS A 228 -6.99 21.74 2.46
N GLN A 229 -7.16 20.56 1.88
CA GLN A 229 -8.50 20.05 1.57
C GLN A 229 -9.15 19.48 2.83
N PRO A 230 -10.49 19.50 2.96
CA PRO A 230 -11.19 18.86 4.06
C PRO A 230 -10.87 17.37 4.24
N LEU A 231 -10.50 16.68 3.15
CA LEU A 231 -10.00 15.31 3.18
C LEU A 231 -8.71 15.19 4.02
N ASN A 232 -7.77 16.12 3.88
CA ASN A 232 -6.52 16.09 4.64
C ASN A 232 -6.76 16.21 6.16
N SER A 233 -7.81 16.93 6.57
CA SER A 233 -8.23 16.99 7.96
C SER A 233 -8.68 15.61 8.46
N LEU A 234 -9.50 14.90 7.69
CA LEU A 234 -9.92 13.52 7.98
C LEU A 234 -8.73 12.56 8.08
N GLU A 235 -7.79 12.65 7.12
CA GLU A 235 -6.58 11.81 7.09
C GLU A 235 -5.74 12.00 8.36
N MET A 236 -5.45 13.25 8.75
CA MET A 236 -4.65 13.53 9.94
C MET A 236 -5.34 13.11 11.24
N LEU A 237 -6.66 13.33 11.37
CA LEU A 237 -7.43 12.84 12.51
C LEU A 237 -7.36 11.31 12.63
N ALA A 238 -7.45 10.59 11.50
CA ALA A 238 -7.28 9.15 11.46
C ALA A 238 -5.86 8.73 11.87
N GLY A 239 -4.82 9.38 11.32
CA GLY A 239 -3.42 9.08 11.63
C GLY A 239 -3.07 9.26 13.10
N LEU A 240 -3.55 10.36 13.71
CA LEU A 240 -3.37 10.63 15.15
C LEU A 240 -4.09 9.60 16.02
N THR A 241 -5.33 9.24 15.66
CA THR A 241 -6.11 8.24 16.39
C THR A 241 -5.43 6.88 16.35
N VAL A 242 -4.98 6.44 15.16
CA VAL A 242 -4.29 5.16 14.98
C VAL A 242 -3.00 5.13 15.79
N THR A 243 -2.17 6.17 15.65
CA THR A 243 -0.87 6.23 16.33
C THR A 243 -1.03 6.31 17.85
N TRP A 244 -2.03 7.05 18.35
CA TRP A 244 -2.36 7.06 19.78
C TRP A 244 -2.75 5.67 20.29
N ARG A 245 -3.64 4.97 19.57
CA ARG A 245 -4.09 3.61 19.94
C ARG A 245 -2.95 2.61 20.02
N MET A 246 -2.01 2.69 19.08
CA MET A 246 -0.87 1.77 18.98
C MET A 246 0.22 2.07 20.01
N THR A 247 0.49 3.35 20.28
CA THR A 247 1.64 3.78 21.10
C THR A 247 1.28 4.11 22.54
N GLY A 248 0.02 4.48 22.80
CA GLY A 248 -0.44 5.02 24.08
C GLY A 248 0.11 6.40 24.43
N LYS A 249 0.82 7.10 23.53
CA LYS A 249 1.47 8.38 23.83
C LYS A 249 0.49 9.55 23.78
N ASP A 250 0.38 10.27 24.89
CA ASP A 250 -0.58 11.39 25.04
C ASP A 250 -0.40 12.52 24.04
N ARG A 251 0.81 12.70 23.46
CA ARG A 251 1.06 13.74 22.45
C ARG A 251 0.12 13.66 21.24
N TYR A 252 -0.26 12.45 20.83
CA TYR A 252 -1.15 12.25 19.69
C TYR A 252 -2.60 12.59 20.03
N ARG A 253 -3.05 12.20 21.22
CA ARG A 253 -4.36 12.58 21.76
C ARG A 253 -4.48 14.09 21.94
N ALA A 254 -3.42 14.74 22.45
CA ALA A 254 -3.38 16.18 22.60
C ALA A 254 -3.39 16.92 21.24
N ALA A 255 -2.65 16.40 20.26
CA ALA A 255 -2.67 16.93 18.90
C ALA A 255 -4.06 16.79 18.25
N TYR A 256 -4.71 15.63 18.41
CA TYR A 256 -6.06 15.37 17.92
C TYR A 256 -7.07 16.36 18.50
N ALA A 257 -7.08 16.51 19.83
CA ALA A 257 -7.95 17.46 20.51
C ALA A 257 -7.68 18.90 20.07
N MET A 258 -6.41 19.31 19.93
CA MET A 258 -6.05 20.65 19.45
C MET A 258 -6.57 20.91 18.03
N LEU A 259 -6.41 19.97 17.08
CA LEU A 259 -6.88 20.15 15.70
C LEU A 259 -8.41 20.29 15.63
N ILE A 260 -9.13 19.60 16.52
CA ILE A 260 -10.58 19.71 16.65
C ILE A 260 -10.97 21.04 17.30
N ASP A 261 -10.47 21.31 18.52
CA ASP A 261 -10.93 22.42 19.34
C ASP A 261 -10.55 23.80 18.78
N ARG A 262 -9.39 23.90 18.13
CA ARG A 262 -8.84 25.17 17.64
C ARG A 262 -9.03 25.36 16.14
N TYR A 263 -8.98 24.28 15.37
CA TYR A 263 -8.96 24.32 13.91
C TYR A 263 -10.16 23.65 13.26
N HIS A 264 -11.08 23.08 14.06
CA HIS A 264 -12.35 22.50 13.59
C HIS A 264 -12.17 21.39 12.55
N TYR A 265 -11.09 20.61 12.65
CA TYR A 265 -10.80 19.52 11.70
C TYR A 265 -11.92 18.48 11.63
N ASP A 266 -12.67 18.28 12.70
CA ASP A 266 -13.84 17.40 12.74
C ASP A 266 -15.03 17.94 11.95
N ASP A 267 -15.24 19.26 11.90
CA ASP A 267 -16.21 19.90 11.03
C ASP A 267 -15.77 19.86 9.56
N ASP A 268 -14.49 20.13 9.29
CA ASP A 268 -13.91 20.02 7.95
C ASP A 268 -14.05 18.59 7.42
N ALA A 269 -13.73 17.57 8.24
CA ALA A 269 -13.82 16.18 7.85
C ALA A 269 -15.22 15.77 7.36
N ILE A 270 -16.31 16.43 7.79
CA ILE A 270 -17.67 16.20 7.25
C ILE A 270 -17.71 16.44 5.74
N LEU A 271 -16.92 17.40 5.24
CA LEU A 271 -16.86 17.84 3.85
C LEU A 271 -15.77 17.13 3.02
N ALA A 272 -15.12 16.09 3.56
CA ALA A 272 -14.06 15.34 2.86
C ALA A 272 -14.45 14.87 1.45
N LYS A 273 -15.72 14.50 1.23
CA LYS A 273 -16.25 14.22 -0.12
C LYS A 273 -16.60 15.50 -0.88
N VAL A 274 -15.96 15.71 -2.02
CA VAL A 274 -16.48 16.65 -3.03
C VAL A 274 -17.71 16.04 -3.71
N LEU A 275 -18.85 16.75 -3.68
CA LEU A 275 -20.09 16.32 -4.34
C LEU A 275 -20.39 17.11 -5.60
N TRP A 276 -19.88 18.34 -5.71
CA TRP A 276 -20.10 19.23 -6.84
C TRP A 276 -18.97 20.26 -6.91
N PRO A 277 -18.53 20.66 -8.12
CA PRO A 277 -18.93 20.14 -9.43
C PRO A 277 -18.39 18.71 -9.67
N GLU A 278 -19.00 17.97 -10.60
CA GLU A 278 -18.68 16.56 -10.86
C GLU A 278 -17.22 16.39 -11.29
N GLU A 279 -16.70 17.35 -12.04
CA GLU A 279 -15.34 17.36 -12.58
C GLU A 279 -14.26 17.53 -11.50
N TRP A 280 -14.66 17.89 -10.27
CA TRP A 280 -13.75 17.98 -9.13
C TRP A 280 -13.74 16.71 -8.28
N LYS A 281 -14.55 15.71 -8.63
CA LYS A 281 -14.48 14.42 -7.98
C LYS A 281 -13.29 13.63 -8.52
N THR A 282 -12.44 13.22 -7.61
CA THR A 282 -11.28 12.38 -7.88
C THR A 282 -11.48 11.00 -7.26
N PRO A 283 -11.38 9.89 -8.02
CA PRO A 283 -11.63 8.55 -7.49
C PRO A 283 -10.70 8.13 -6.34
N TRP A 284 -9.44 8.62 -6.35
CA TRP A 284 -8.46 8.31 -5.31
C TRP A 284 -8.84 8.94 -3.95
N ASP A 285 -9.45 10.13 -3.91
CA ASP A 285 -9.91 10.76 -2.66
C ASP A 285 -10.88 9.87 -1.86
N ASP A 286 -11.73 9.11 -2.56
CA ASP A 286 -12.65 8.16 -1.92
C ASP A 286 -11.91 7.01 -1.25
N GLU A 287 -10.78 6.59 -1.82
CA GLU A 287 -9.95 5.52 -1.27
C GLU A 287 -9.28 5.98 0.04
N LEU A 288 -8.73 7.19 0.04
CA LEU A 288 -8.12 7.85 1.20
C LEU A 288 -9.15 8.01 2.33
N ALA A 289 -10.36 8.46 2.00
CA ALA A 289 -11.45 8.61 2.96
C ALA A 289 -11.94 7.26 3.51
N ALA A 290 -12.10 6.24 2.65
CA ALA A 290 -12.55 4.91 3.06
C ALA A 290 -11.58 4.28 4.07
N LYS A 291 -10.28 4.34 3.80
CA LYS A 291 -9.21 3.88 4.70
C LYS A 291 -9.19 4.63 6.02
N SER A 292 -9.29 5.97 5.95
CA SER A 292 -9.31 6.83 7.13
C SER A 292 -10.55 6.58 8.01
N LEU A 293 -11.75 6.49 7.42
CA LEU A 293 -13.00 6.22 8.12
C LEU A 293 -13.02 4.82 8.74
N TYR A 294 -12.46 3.81 8.06
CA TYR A 294 -12.37 2.46 8.64
C TYR A 294 -11.65 2.44 9.98
N MET A 295 -10.58 3.21 10.11
CA MET A 295 -9.79 3.27 11.33
C MET A 295 -10.39 4.25 12.34
N LEU A 296 -10.58 5.50 11.93
CA LEU A 296 -11.04 6.58 12.80
C LEU A 296 -12.41 6.29 13.42
N TYR A 297 -13.39 5.92 12.60
CA TYR A 297 -14.75 5.78 13.09
C TYR A 297 -14.97 4.53 13.96
N ARG A 298 -14.20 3.45 13.76
CA ARG A 298 -14.28 2.26 14.63
C ARG A 298 -13.67 2.51 16.01
N TRP A 299 -12.65 3.36 16.10
CA TRP A 299 -11.91 3.59 17.34
C TRP A 299 -12.31 4.87 18.08
N GLU A 300 -13.07 5.77 17.45
CA GLU A 300 -13.65 6.93 18.13
C GLU A 300 -14.72 6.49 19.15
N THR A 301 -14.62 7.02 20.36
CA THR A 301 -15.52 6.73 21.49
C THR A 301 -16.38 7.92 21.90
N ASP A 302 -16.00 9.15 21.54
CA ASP A 302 -16.80 10.34 21.79
C ASP A 302 -18.06 10.33 20.90
N PRO A 303 -19.27 10.27 21.49
CA PRO A 303 -20.50 10.23 20.71
C PRO A 303 -20.69 11.42 19.77
N SER A 304 -20.19 12.60 20.13
CA SER A 304 -20.32 13.83 19.32
C SER A 304 -19.45 13.75 18.05
N LEU A 305 -18.20 13.29 18.18
CA LEU A 305 -17.31 13.09 17.04
C LEU A 305 -17.77 11.94 16.16
N ARG A 306 -18.28 10.85 16.75
CA ARG A 306 -18.89 9.74 16.00
C ARG A 306 -20.05 10.21 15.11
N ILE A 307 -20.86 11.16 15.55
CA ILE A 307 -21.93 11.73 14.71
C ILE A 307 -21.32 12.43 13.49
N LYS A 308 -20.28 13.26 13.67
CA LYS A 308 -19.61 13.96 12.55
C LYS A 308 -18.96 12.97 11.58
N TYR A 309 -18.28 11.94 12.06
CA TYR A 309 -17.71 10.90 11.19
C TYR A 309 -18.77 10.06 10.49
N ARG A 310 -19.94 9.83 11.11
CA ARG A 310 -21.10 9.24 10.42
C ARG A 310 -21.64 10.18 9.35
N MET A 311 -21.66 11.50 9.57
CA MET A 311 -22.04 12.48 8.53
C MET A 311 -21.06 12.46 7.35
N CYS A 312 -19.74 12.43 7.61
CA CYS A 312 -18.72 12.24 6.59
C CYS A 312 -18.96 10.95 5.78
N LEU A 313 -19.12 9.80 6.45
CA LEU A 313 -19.41 8.52 5.80
C LEU A 313 -20.69 8.58 4.95
N ASN A 314 -21.77 9.16 5.47
CA ASN A 314 -23.03 9.30 4.73
C ASN A 314 -22.89 10.23 3.51
N ARG A 315 -22.00 11.23 3.58
CA ARG A 315 -21.70 12.11 2.46
C ARG A 315 -20.95 11.38 1.34
N HIS A 316 -19.96 10.56 1.66
CA HIS A 316 -19.34 9.65 0.69
C HIS A 316 -20.35 8.66 0.11
N TRP A 317 -21.18 8.06 0.97
CA TRP A 317 -22.21 7.11 0.56
C TRP A 317 -23.25 7.69 -0.41
N HIS A 318 -23.55 8.99 -0.30
CA HIS A 318 -24.42 9.68 -1.26
C HIS A 318 -23.96 9.46 -2.70
N ASP A 319 -22.64 9.44 -2.93
CA ASP A 319 -22.01 9.19 -4.21
C ASP A 319 -21.82 7.68 -4.45
N TRP A 320 -21.17 6.97 -3.53
CA TRP A 320 -20.78 5.56 -3.69
C TRP A 320 -21.95 4.63 -4.00
N LYS A 321 -23.12 4.88 -3.42
CA LYS A 321 -24.31 4.02 -3.65
C LYS A 321 -24.73 3.96 -5.13
N ASN A 322 -24.34 4.95 -5.93
CA ASN A 322 -24.65 5.05 -7.36
C ASN A 322 -23.53 4.48 -8.26
N SER A 323 -22.43 3.98 -7.68
CA SER A 323 -21.29 3.49 -8.45
C SER A 323 -21.66 2.32 -9.38
N GLU A 324 -20.89 2.20 -10.45
CA GLU A 324 -21.11 1.15 -11.45
C GLU A 324 -20.56 -0.20 -11.00
N LEU A 325 -19.77 -0.24 -9.91
CA LEU A 325 -19.12 -1.42 -9.35
C LEU A 325 -18.15 -2.05 -10.38
N LYS A 326 -17.42 -1.20 -11.08
CA LYS A 326 -16.41 -1.54 -12.09
C LYS A 326 -15.07 -1.92 -11.45
N THR A 327 -14.76 -1.40 -10.27
CA THR A 327 -13.48 -1.64 -9.60
C THR A 327 -13.64 -2.38 -8.26
N ASN A 328 -12.56 -2.98 -7.77
CA ASN A 328 -12.59 -3.68 -6.48
C ASN A 328 -12.74 -2.71 -5.30
N GLU A 329 -12.29 -1.46 -5.48
CA GLU A 329 -12.40 -0.36 -4.51
C GLU A 329 -13.86 0.08 -4.36
N GLU A 330 -14.58 0.26 -5.46
CA GLU A 330 -16.01 0.59 -5.40
C GLU A 330 -16.81 -0.49 -4.64
N ILE A 331 -16.45 -1.77 -4.81
CA ILE A 331 -17.04 -2.88 -4.05
C ILE A 331 -16.66 -2.76 -2.57
N PHE A 332 -15.39 -2.49 -2.26
CA PHE A 332 -14.93 -2.26 -0.89
C PHE A 332 -15.69 -1.13 -0.21
N TYR A 333 -15.96 -0.02 -0.88
CA TYR A 333 -16.71 1.11 -0.31
C TYR A 333 -18.11 0.72 0.15
N HIS A 334 -18.80 -0.14 -0.61
CA HIS A 334 -20.12 -0.66 -0.22
C HIS A 334 -20.00 -1.58 1.00
N LEU A 335 -19.05 -2.52 0.98
CA LEU A 335 -18.83 -3.42 2.12
C LEU A 335 -18.46 -2.62 3.39
N LEU A 336 -17.58 -1.63 3.26
CA LEU A 336 -17.17 -0.74 4.33
C LEU A 336 -18.36 0.05 4.89
N TYR A 337 -19.19 0.63 4.02
CA TYR A 337 -20.37 1.36 4.47
C TYR A 337 -21.27 0.46 5.31
N GLN A 338 -21.56 -0.77 4.89
CA GLN A 338 -22.36 -1.70 5.68
C GLN A 338 -21.70 -2.05 7.02
N VAL A 339 -20.38 -2.28 7.05
CA VAL A 339 -19.64 -2.56 8.28
C VAL A 339 -19.73 -1.40 9.28
N LEU A 340 -19.52 -0.16 8.81
CA LEU A 340 -19.49 1.01 9.68
C LEU A 340 -20.90 1.50 10.06
N SER A 341 -21.84 1.46 9.12
CA SER A 341 -23.18 2.00 9.32
C SER A 341 -24.14 1.04 10.01
N GLY A 342 -23.92 -0.28 9.85
CA GLY A 342 -24.88 -1.34 10.18
C GLY A 342 -26.03 -1.47 9.19
N GLU A 343 -26.10 -0.62 8.16
CA GLU A 343 -27.14 -0.64 7.14
C GLU A 343 -26.84 -1.70 6.08
N ARG A 344 -27.84 -2.51 5.74
CA ARG A 344 -27.69 -3.54 4.71
C ARG A 344 -27.64 -2.90 3.33
N VAL A 345 -26.48 -3.02 2.66
CA VAL A 345 -26.31 -2.60 1.26
C VAL A 345 -26.31 -3.78 0.27
N MET A 346 -26.10 -4.99 0.78
CA MET A 346 -26.02 -6.20 -0.04
C MET A 346 -27.30 -6.43 -0.86
N ASN A 347 -27.17 -6.35 -2.18
CA ASN A 347 -28.22 -6.53 -3.17
C ASN A 347 -27.73 -7.41 -4.35
N PRO A 348 -28.61 -7.89 -5.25
CA PRO A 348 -28.19 -8.77 -6.36
C PRO A 348 -27.09 -8.19 -7.26
N LYS A 349 -27.09 -6.87 -7.52
CA LYS A 349 -26.06 -6.19 -8.33
C LYS A 349 -24.70 -6.26 -7.63
N LEU A 350 -24.65 -5.94 -6.34
CA LEU A 350 -23.41 -6.00 -5.55
C LEU A 350 -22.91 -7.45 -5.41
N VAL A 351 -23.80 -8.43 -5.18
CA VAL A 351 -23.41 -9.85 -5.14
C VAL A 351 -22.79 -10.29 -6.47
N GLN A 352 -23.38 -9.87 -7.60
CA GLN A 352 -22.82 -10.17 -8.91
C GLN A 352 -21.45 -9.50 -9.11
N ALA A 353 -21.29 -8.25 -8.68
CA ALA A 353 -20.02 -7.54 -8.76
C ALA A 353 -18.93 -8.20 -7.89
N ILE A 354 -19.26 -8.58 -6.64
CA ILE A 354 -18.35 -9.35 -5.76
C ILE A 354 -17.90 -10.64 -6.44
N ARG A 355 -18.85 -11.42 -6.97
CA ARG A 355 -18.55 -12.63 -7.74
C ARG A 355 -17.81 -12.35 -9.05
N GLY A 356 -17.79 -11.11 -9.53
CA GLY A 356 -17.12 -10.67 -10.74
C GLY A 356 -15.71 -10.12 -10.51
N MET A 357 -15.32 -9.85 -9.26
CA MET A 357 -14.04 -9.20 -8.93
C MET A 357 -12.85 -9.85 -9.64
N TRP A 358 -11.92 -9.01 -10.08
CA TRP A 358 -10.78 -9.41 -10.90
C TRP A 358 -9.54 -8.60 -10.54
N GLY A 359 -8.35 -9.19 -10.70
CA GLY A 359 -7.08 -8.52 -10.41
C GLY A 359 -6.67 -7.64 -11.57
N PHE A 360 -6.03 -8.26 -12.56
CA PHE A 360 -5.53 -7.61 -13.76
C PHE A 360 -5.59 -8.57 -14.94
N ASP A 361 -5.47 -8.04 -16.15
CA ASP A 361 -5.20 -8.81 -17.35
C ASP A 361 -3.76 -8.54 -17.77
N ARG A 362 -2.98 -9.58 -18.11
CA ARG A 362 -1.63 -9.40 -18.67
C ARG A 362 -1.75 -8.70 -20.02
N GLN A 363 -0.88 -7.74 -20.28
CA GLN A 363 -0.88 -6.99 -21.53
C GLN A 363 0.47 -7.14 -22.22
N HIS A 364 0.46 -7.07 -23.55
CA HIS A 364 1.68 -6.97 -24.35
C HIS A 364 1.80 -5.54 -24.84
N SER A 365 2.83 -4.86 -24.36
CA SER A 365 2.98 -3.41 -24.50
C SER A 365 4.33 -3.03 -25.09
N ARG A 366 4.39 -1.79 -25.59
CA ARG A 366 5.58 -1.21 -26.18
C ARG A 366 6.16 -0.16 -25.24
N PHE A 367 7.42 -0.34 -24.87
CA PHE A 367 8.14 0.53 -23.94
C PHE A 367 9.27 1.26 -24.65
N THR A 368 9.47 2.53 -24.32
CA THR A 368 10.63 3.30 -24.78
C THR A 368 11.60 3.45 -23.62
N ILE A 369 12.76 2.80 -23.72
CA ILE A 369 13.76 2.70 -22.65
C ILE A 369 15.04 3.47 -23.01
N PRO A 370 15.70 4.12 -22.03
CA PRO A 370 17.01 4.72 -22.25
C PRO A 370 18.10 3.65 -22.40
N THR A 371 19.01 3.86 -23.35
CA THR A 371 20.22 3.03 -23.55
C THR A 371 21.45 3.93 -23.77
N PRO A 372 22.68 3.41 -23.67
CA PRO A 372 23.88 4.20 -23.99
C PRO A 372 23.91 4.77 -25.41
N LEU A 373 23.12 4.22 -26.34
CA LEU A 373 23.02 4.66 -27.74
C LEU A 373 21.79 5.56 -28.00
N GLY A 374 21.06 5.96 -26.95
CA GLY A 374 19.82 6.71 -27.04
C GLY A 374 18.58 5.89 -26.67
N MET A 375 17.40 6.41 -26.95
CA MET A 375 16.14 5.72 -26.64
C MET A 375 15.92 4.53 -27.58
N LYS A 376 15.53 3.39 -27.01
CA LYS A 376 15.18 2.17 -27.75
C LYS A 376 13.75 1.77 -27.43
N THR A 377 13.00 1.42 -28.47
CA THR A 377 11.66 0.85 -28.32
C THR A 377 11.75 -0.67 -28.24
N VAL A 378 11.06 -1.25 -27.28
CA VAL A 378 11.03 -2.70 -27.00
C VAL A 378 9.59 -3.13 -26.74
N GLU A 379 9.28 -4.39 -27.00
CA GLU A 379 7.96 -4.96 -26.70
C GLU A 379 8.12 -6.03 -25.63
N ALA A 380 7.23 -6.03 -24.64
CA ALA A 380 7.28 -6.94 -23.49
C ALA A 380 5.88 -7.14 -22.91
N GLU A 381 5.72 -8.25 -22.17
CA GLU A 381 4.53 -8.48 -21.37
C GLU A 381 4.62 -7.71 -20.05
N GLU A 382 3.49 -7.18 -19.60
CA GLU A 382 3.35 -6.47 -18.32
C GLU A 382 2.18 -7.02 -17.48
N GLU A 383 2.34 -6.91 -16.17
CA GLU A 383 1.38 -7.30 -15.14
C GLU A 383 1.25 -6.18 -14.12
N GLY A 384 0.01 -5.76 -13.83
CA GLY A 384 -0.31 -4.98 -12.64
C GLY A 384 -0.45 -5.90 -11.42
N ASP A 385 -0.48 -5.36 -10.21
CA ASP A 385 -0.76 -6.18 -9.03
C ASP A 385 -2.28 -6.37 -8.80
N ALA A 386 -2.62 -7.24 -7.86
CA ALA A 386 -4.01 -7.56 -7.51
C ALA A 386 -4.32 -7.25 -6.03
N THR A 387 -3.59 -6.32 -5.38
CA THR A 387 -3.73 -6.10 -3.95
C THR A 387 -5.14 -5.64 -3.57
N SER A 388 -5.79 -4.81 -4.40
CA SER A 388 -7.17 -4.38 -4.16
C SER A 388 -8.17 -5.53 -4.20
N LEU A 389 -8.05 -6.46 -5.16
CA LEU A 389 -8.88 -7.67 -5.21
C LEU A 389 -8.72 -8.49 -3.92
N ILE A 390 -7.47 -8.78 -3.56
CA ILE A 390 -7.13 -9.65 -2.43
C ILE A 390 -7.62 -9.01 -1.13
N HIS A 391 -7.40 -7.69 -0.98
CA HIS A 391 -7.91 -6.91 0.15
C HIS A 391 -9.43 -6.94 0.23
N THR A 392 -10.15 -6.54 -0.82
CA THR A 392 -11.63 -6.46 -0.80
C THR A 392 -12.24 -7.83 -0.49
N TYR A 393 -11.68 -8.91 -1.04
CA TYR A 393 -12.10 -10.26 -0.73
C TYR A 393 -11.93 -10.60 0.76
N TRP A 394 -10.73 -10.42 1.30
CA TRP A 394 -10.46 -10.81 2.70
C TRP A 394 -11.14 -9.91 3.72
N PHE A 395 -11.29 -8.61 3.42
CA PHE A 395 -12.15 -7.70 4.19
C PHE A 395 -13.58 -8.24 4.27
N GLY A 396 -14.18 -8.55 3.13
CA GLY A 396 -15.54 -9.09 3.08
C GLY A 396 -15.67 -10.46 3.77
N ARG A 397 -14.66 -11.33 3.66
CA ARG A 397 -14.62 -12.62 4.38
C ARG A 397 -14.53 -12.43 5.90
N HIS A 398 -13.71 -11.50 6.37
CA HIS A 398 -13.55 -11.19 7.80
C HIS A 398 -14.87 -10.74 8.43
N TYR A 399 -15.63 -9.89 7.73
CA TYR A 399 -16.94 -9.40 8.20
C TYR A 399 -18.12 -10.30 7.84
N GLY A 400 -17.90 -11.48 7.25
CA GLY A 400 -18.96 -12.41 6.86
C GLY A 400 -19.88 -11.89 5.74
N LEU A 401 -19.41 -10.94 4.94
CA LEU A 401 -20.14 -10.33 3.82
C LEU A 401 -19.87 -11.03 2.48
N ILE A 402 -18.79 -11.79 2.38
CA ILE A 402 -18.45 -12.62 1.22
C ILE A 402 -18.52 -14.09 1.63
N ASP A 403 -19.26 -14.87 0.88
CA ASP A 403 -19.39 -16.31 1.09
C ASP A 403 -18.07 -17.03 0.72
N PRO A 404 -17.54 -17.91 1.58
CA PRO A 404 -16.34 -18.70 1.28
C PRO A 404 -16.43 -19.54 -0.01
N ALA A 405 -17.63 -19.91 -0.45
CA ALA A 405 -17.84 -20.76 -1.62
C ALA A 405 -17.85 -19.98 -2.95
N TRP A 406 -17.92 -18.64 -2.92
CA TRP A 406 -18.01 -17.83 -4.14
C TRP A 406 -16.76 -17.84 -4.98
#